data_AF-A0A7L4I982-F1
#
_entry.id   AF-A0A7L4I982-F1
#
_cell.length_a   1.000
_cell.length_b   1.000
_cell.length_c   1.000
_cell.angle_alpha   90.00
_cell.angle_beta   90.00
_cell.angle_gamma   90.00
#
_symmetry.space_group_name_H-M   'P 1'
#
loop_
_entity.id
_entity.type
_entity.pdbx_description
1 polymer ?
#
loop_
_entity_poly.entity_id
_entity_poly.type
_entity_poly.pdbx_seq_one_letter_code
_entity_poly.pdbx_strand_id
1 'polypeptide(L)' 'IDVYQAWCGPCKAVVNLFRKLKNEFGEDDVLHFAVAEADSIPILQPFRNKCEPVFLF' A
#
# COMPACT_ATOMS: atom_id res chain seq x y z
N ILE A 1 -5.05 2.96 -3.54
CA ILE A 1 -4.80 2.26 -2.25
C ILE A 1 -3.74 1.18 -2.48
N ASP A 2 -2.61 1.26 -1.78
CA ASP A 2 -1.55 0.25 -1.79
C ASP A 2 -1.79 -0.77 -0.67
N VAL A 3 -1.94 -2.04 -1.02
CA VAL A 3 -2.19 -3.13 -0.08
C VAL A 3 -0.89 -3.90 0.16
N TYR A 4 -0.43 -3.94 1.41
CA TYR A 4 0.82 -4.62 1.80
C TYR A 4 0.58 -5.66 2.91
N GLN A 5 1.55 -6.57 3.07
CA GLN A 5 1.56 -7.55 4.16
C GLN A 5 2.73 -7.25 5.11
N ALA A 6 2.46 -7.19 6.41
CA ALA A 6 3.47 -6.79 7.40
C ALA A 6 4.65 -7.78 7.51
N TRP A 7 4.41 -9.06 7.21
CA TRP A 7 5.43 -10.12 7.23
C TRP A 7 6.24 -10.19 5.92
N CYS A 8 5.75 -9.60 4.83
CA CYS A 8 6.44 -9.57 3.53
C CYS A 8 7.47 -8.44 3.50
N GLY A 9 8.76 -8.79 3.62
CA GLY A 9 9.87 -7.85 3.57
C GLY A 9 9.89 -6.93 2.33
N PRO A 10 9.77 -7.47 1.10
CA PRO A 10 9.70 -6.66 -0.12
C PRO A 10 8.51 -5.69 -0.16
N CYS A 11 7.35 -6.12 0.34
CA CYS A 11 6.12 -5.33 0.35
C CYS A 11 6.26 -4.07 1.24
N LYS A 12 7.01 -4.15 2.35
CA LYS A 12 7.31 -3.00 3.22
C LYS A 12 8.16 -1.92 2.54
N ALA A 13 9.05 -2.29 1.61
CA ALA A 13 9.86 -1.32 0.89
C ALA A 13 8.99 -0.41 -0.01
N VAL A 14 7.95 -0.99 -0.61
CA VAL A 14 7.01 -0.27 -1.49
C VAL A 14 6.17 0.75 -0.72
N VAL A 15 5.78 0.46 0.52
CA VAL A 15 5.10 1.43 1.41
C VAL A 15 5.93 2.70 1.60
N ASN A 16 7.25 2.58 1.76
CA ASN A 16 8.14 3.72 1.93
C ASN A 16 8.25 4.54 0.63
N LEU A 17 8.29 3.88 -0.53
CA LEU A 17 8.27 4.55 -1.83
C LEU A 17 6.97 5.35 -2.01
N PHE A 18 5.81 4.74 -1.73
CA PHE A 18 4.51 5.42 -1.81
C PHE A 18 4.38 6.60 -0.85
N ARG A 19 4.96 6.50 0.35
CA ARG A 19 5.04 7.64 1.28
C ARG A 19 5.84 8.79 0.71
N LYS A 20 6.97 8.49 0.06
CA LYS A 20 7.79 9.52 -0.60
C LYS A 20 7.02 10.18 -1.75
N LEU A 21 6.38 9.39 -2.60
CA LEU A 21 5.53 9.89 -3.68
C LEU A 21 4.37 10.75 -3.14
N LYS A 22 3.69 10.30 -2.08
CA LYS A 22 2.64 11.10 -1.43
C LYS A 22 3.15 12.47 -0.96
N ASN A 23 4.37 12.53 -0.43
CA ASN A 23 4.95 13.80 0.02
C ASN A 23 5.35 14.70 -1.15
N GLU A 24 5.82 14.12 -2.27
CA GLU A 24 6.22 14.87 -3.47
C GLU A 24 5.02 15.39 -4.29
N PHE A 25 3.93 14.62 -4.36
CA PHE A 25 2.75 14.93 -5.17
C PHE A 25 1.54 15.38 -4.34
N GLY A 26 1.69 15.53 -3.03
CA GLY A 26 0.60 15.82 -2.10
C GLY A 26 0.09 17.26 -2.13
N GLU A 27 0.84 18.20 -2.71
CA GLU A 27 0.48 19.62 -2.74
C GLU A 27 -0.63 19.94 -3.74
N ASP A 28 -0.74 19.19 -4.84
CA ASP A 28 -1.72 19.49 -5.89
C ASP A 28 -3.11 18.84 -5.67
N ASP A 29 -3.28 18.06 -4.59
CA ASP A 29 -4.52 17.35 -4.19
C ASP A 29 -5.15 16.47 -5.30
N VAL A 30 -4.40 16.17 -6.37
CA VAL A 30 -4.84 15.39 -7.53
C VAL A 30 -4.85 13.89 -7.24
N LEU A 31 -4.03 13.43 -6.29
CA LEU A 31 -3.88 12.01 -5.94
C LEU A 31 -4.00 11.75 -4.44
N HIS A 32 -5.03 11.00 -4.06
CA HIS A 32 -5.19 10.51 -2.69
C HIS A 32 -4.47 9.16 -2.50
N PHE A 33 -3.29 9.21 -1.88
CA PHE A 33 -2.54 8.01 -1.51
C PHE A 33 -2.97 7.47 -0.15
N ALA A 34 -3.39 6.21 -0.13
CA ALA A 34 -3.72 5.44 1.07
C ALA A 34 -3.00 4.09 1.03
N VAL A 35 -2.58 3.62 2.20
CA VAL A 35 -1.93 2.32 2.41
C VAL A 35 -2.79 1.48 3.35
N ALA A 36 -2.90 0.20 3.06
CA ALA A 36 -3.76 -0.73 3.77
C ALA A 36 -3.02 -2.05 4.08
N GLU A 37 -3.04 -2.49 5.32
CA GLU A 37 -2.48 -3.78 5.70
C GLU A 37 -3.49 -4.90 5.46
N ALA A 38 -3.14 -5.85 4.58
CA ALA A 38 -4.04 -6.92 4.15
C ALA A 38 -4.54 -7.79 5.32
N ASP A 39 -3.69 -8.02 6.33
CA ASP A 39 -4.01 -8.86 7.49
C ASP A 39 -4.95 -8.16 8.49
N SER A 40 -4.89 -6.83 8.57
CA SER A 40 -5.73 -6.03 9.47
C SER A 40 -7.15 -5.79 8.94
N ILE A 41 -7.37 -5.95 7.63
CA ILE A 41 -8.65 -5.60 6.98
C ILE A 41 -9.33 -6.86 6.44
N PRO A 42 -10.55 -7.22 6.89
CA PRO A 42 -11.24 -8.43 6.46
C PRO A 42 -11.59 -8.44 4.96
N ILE A 43 -11.97 -7.28 4.39
CA ILE A 43 -12.31 -7.18 2.97
C ILE A 43 -11.09 -7.39 2.04
N LEU A 44 -9.87 -7.26 2.57
CA LEU A 44 -8.63 -7.49 1.84
C LEU A 44 -8.12 -8.94 1.96
N GLN A 45 -8.91 -9.84 2.56
CA GLN A 45 -8.59 -11.28 2.61
C GLN A 45 -8.19 -11.90 1.26
N PRO A 46 -8.83 -11.57 0.12
CA PRO A 46 -8.42 -12.11 -1.18
C PRO A 46 -6.99 -11.78 -1.59
N PHE A 47 -6.39 -10.73 -1.00
CA PHE A 47 -5.04 -10.27 -1.31
C PHE A 47 -3.99 -10.76 -0.30
N ARG A 48 -4.37 -11.56 0.70
CA ARG A 48 -3.47 -12.15 1.71
C ARG A 48 -2.62 -13.28 1.12
N ASN A 49 -1.53 -13.63 1.82
CA ASN A 49 -0.62 -14.73 1.46
C ASN A 49 0.06 -14.59 0.09
N LYS A 50 0.35 -13.35 -0.29
CA LYS A 50 0.96 -12.98 -1.55
C LYS A 50 2.20 -12.13 -1.27
N CYS A 51 3.36 -12.55 -1.77
CA CYS A 51 4.60 -11.78 -1.67
C CYS A 51 4.70 -10.70 -2.77
N GLU A 52 3.58 -10.05 -3.07
CA GLU A 52 3.49 -9.00 -4.08
C GLU A 52 2.56 -7.89 -3.57
N PRO A 53 2.96 -6.60 -3.66
CA PRO A 53 2.10 -5.48 -3.32
C PRO A 53 0.97 -5.36 -4.34
N VAL A 54 -0.22 -4.97 -3.88
CA VAL A 54 -1.40 -4.82 -4.75
C VAL A 54 -1.85 -3.37 -4.79
N PHE A 55 -1.89 -2.80 -6.00
CA PHE A 55 -2.38 -1.45 -6.24
C PHE A 55 -3.84 -1.48 -6.67
N LEU A 56 -4.70 -0.86 -5.86
CA LEU A 56 -6.10 -0.61 -6.18
C LEU A 56 -6.23 0.87 -6.57
N PHE A 57 -6.78 1.16 -7.75
CA PHE A 57 -7.04 2.53 -8.23
C PHE A 57 -8.48 2.94 -7.96
#